data_AF-A0A7W3PBY7-F1
#
_entry.id   AF-A0A7W3PBY7-F1
#
_cell.length_a   1.000
_cell.length_b   1.000
_cell.length_c   1.000
_cell.angle_alpha   90.00
_cell.angle_beta   90.00
_cell.angle_gamma   90.00
#
_symmetry.space_group_name_H-M   'P 1'
#
loop_
_entity.id
_entity.type
_entity.pdbx_description
1 polymer ?
#
loop_
_entity_poly.entity_id
_entity_poly.type
_entity_poly.pdbx_seq_one_letter_code
_entity_poly.pdbx_strand_id
1 'polypeptide(L)'
;MSETTTEPTGEPNAEQTQGDPADKPLGENGEKALKAERERAKELEKQLNAAASKLAEIERANETALEKAQREAQEATEAATKATTEALRFRIAAETGITDNVDLILTASDEETMRRQAELWGSRTQQTTTAGPRPDLTQGGSGQPHALNSDGLEEALRTKLGIA
;
A
#
# COMPACT_ATOMS: atom_id res chain seq x y z
N MET A 1 -94.48 -16.56 47.41
CA MET A 1 -93.73 -16.96 46.20
C MET A 1 -93.36 -15.65 45.49
N SER A 2 -92.23 -15.01 45.83
CA SER A 2 -90.89 -15.23 45.20
C SER A 2 -90.96 -14.79 43.72
N GLU A 3 -90.23 -13.80 43.17
CA GLU A 3 -88.86 -13.26 43.32
C GLU A 3 -88.80 -11.85 42.66
N THR A 4 -88.15 -10.84 43.27
CA THR A 4 -86.80 -10.29 42.98
C THR A 4 -86.56 -9.71 41.57
N THR A 5 -86.32 -8.39 41.47
CA THR A 5 -85.12 -7.80 40.81
C THR A 5 -85.17 -6.26 40.78
N THR A 6 -84.08 -5.68 41.27
CA THR A 6 -83.66 -4.27 41.39
C THR A 6 -83.38 -3.62 40.03
N GLU A 7 -83.50 -2.29 39.90
CA GLU A 7 -82.50 -1.38 39.29
C GLU A 7 -82.92 0.11 39.38
N PRO A 8 -81.98 1.07 39.30
CA PRO A 8 -81.98 2.32 40.04
C PRO A 8 -82.35 3.55 39.21
N THR A 9 -82.67 4.61 39.96
CA THR A 9 -82.82 6.01 39.53
C THR A 9 -81.71 6.45 38.58
N GLY A 10 -82.08 6.79 37.36
CA GLY A 10 -81.24 7.53 36.43
C GLY A 10 -81.21 9.01 36.77
N GLU A 11 -80.01 9.59 36.77
CA GLU A 11 -79.76 11.03 36.62
C GLU A 11 -78.49 11.23 35.77
N PRO A 12 -78.35 12.40 35.12
CA PRO A 12 -78.06 12.44 33.70
C PRO A 12 -76.59 12.71 33.35
N ASN A 13 -76.27 12.29 32.12
CA ASN A 13 -75.26 12.81 31.19
C ASN A 13 -74.50 14.08 31.67
N ALA A 14 -73.32 13.89 32.25
CA ALA A 14 -72.32 14.96 32.34
C ALA A 14 -71.59 15.01 30.99
N GLU A 15 -72.09 15.88 30.11
CA GLU A 15 -71.43 16.28 28.88
C GLU A 15 -70.02 16.77 29.18
N GLN A 16 -69.02 15.95 28.83
CA GLN A 16 -67.67 16.44 28.61
C GLN A 16 -67.73 17.38 27.40
N THR A 17 -67.84 18.67 27.69
CA THR A 17 -67.67 19.72 26.69
C THR A 17 -66.21 19.73 26.26
N GLN A 18 -65.92 18.95 25.21
CA GLN A 18 -64.74 19.11 24.39
C GLN A 18 -64.85 20.47 23.70
N GLY A 19 -64.16 21.47 24.26
CA GLY A 19 -64.16 22.83 23.73
C GLY A 19 -63.56 22.88 22.32
N ASP A 20 -64.25 23.59 21.43
CA ASP A 20 -63.84 23.93 20.07
C ASP A 20 -62.45 24.61 20.02
N PRO A 21 -61.72 24.47 18.90
CA PRO A 21 -60.32 24.84 18.80
C PRO A 21 -60.12 26.33 18.51
N ALA A 22 -58.95 26.83 18.93
CA ALA A 22 -58.33 28.13 18.63
C ALA A 22 -58.72 29.31 19.54
N ASP A 23 -57.67 30.02 20.00
CA ASP A 23 -57.66 31.37 20.58
C ASP A 23 -58.00 31.61 22.06
N LYS A 24 -57.77 30.63 22.94
CA LYS A 24 -57.50 30.96 24.36
C LYS A 24 -55.99 30.87 24.62
N PRO A 25 -55.35 31.90 25.23
CA PRO A 25 -53.94 31.82 25.59
C PRO A 25 -53.72 30.58 26.46
N LEU A 26 -52.67 29.82 26.16
CA LEU A 26 -52.28 28.66 26.97
C LEU A 26 -52.21 29.11 28.43
N GLY A 27 -52.96 28.46 29.32
CA GLY A 27 -52.83 28.73 30.76
C GLY A 27 -51.39 28.49 31.24
N GLU A 28 -51.04 28.99 32.43
CA GLU A 28 -49.66 28.95 32.97
C GLU A 28 -49.00 27.56 32.91
N ASN A 29 -49.78 26.49 33.08
CA ASN A 29 -49.30 25.10 33.01
C ASN A 29 -48.92 24.67 31.59
N GLY A 30 -49.65 25.13 30.57
CA GLY A 30 -49.34 24.86 29.16
C GLY A 30 -48.08 25.57 28.71
N GLU A 31 -47.90 26.84 29.12
CA GLU A 31 -46.68 27.58 28.81
C GLU A 31 -45.44 26.97 29.47
N LYS A 32 -45.56 26.49 30.71
CA LYS A 32 -44.48 25.78 31.42
C LYS A 32 -44.13 24.46 30.72
N ALA A 33 -45.12 23.68 30.26
CA ALA A 33 -44.88 22.44 29.53
C ALA A 33 -44.14 22.69 28.19
N LEU A 34 -44.53 23.71 27.43
CA LEU A 34 -43.84 24.07 26.19
C LEU A 34 -42.42 24.58 26.43
N LYS A 35 -42.19 25.34 27.51
CA LYS A 35 -40.83 25.77 27.90
C LYS A 35 -39.96 24.58 28.27
N ALA A 36 -40.48 23.65 29.08
CA ALA A 36 -39.76 22.43 29.46
C ALA A 36 -39.44 21.53 28.24
N GLU A 37 -40.36 21.41 27.29
CA GLU A 37 -40.14 20.65 26.06
C GLU A 37 -39.08 21.30 25.18
N ARG A 38 -39.13 22.63 25.02
CA ARG A 38 -38.10 23.38 24.27
C ARG A 38 -36.74 23.30 24.95
N GLU A 39 -36.67 23.31 26.28
CA GLU A 39 -35.42 23.12 27.01
C GLU A 39 -34.87 21.70 26.85
N ARG A 40 -35.72 20.68 26.90
CA ARG A 40 -35.32 19.29 26.59
C ARG A 40 -34.81 19.15 25.16
N ALA A 41 -35.52 19.73 24.18
CA ALA A 41 -35.09 19.69 22.79
C ALA A 41 -33.72 20.35 22.60
N LYS A 42 -33.50 21.54 23.20
CA LYS A 42 -32.20 22.22 23.17
C LYS A 42 -31.08 21.42 23.82
N GLU A 43 -31.36 20.75 24.94
CA GLU A 43 -30.37 19.92 25.63
C GLU A 43 -30.04 18.67 24.81
N LEU A 44 -31.02 18.02 24.19
CA LEU A 44 -30.81 16.89 23.29
C LEU A 44 -30.02 17.29 22.04
N GLU A 45 -30.35 18.43 21.41
CA GLU A 45 -29.58 18.98 20.28
C GLU A 45 -28.13 19.25 20.67
N LYS A 46 -27.90 19.81 21.87
CA LYS A 46 -26.55 20.04 22.38
C LYS A 46 -25.79 18.73 22.60
N GLN A 47 -26.45 17.71 23.15
CA GLN A 47 -25.84 16.39 23.36
C GLN A 47 -25.55 15.69 22.03
N LEU A 48 -26.45 15.78 21.05
CA LEU A 48 -26.23 15.25 19.70
C LEU A 48 -25.04 15.94 19.02
N ASN A 49 -24.97 17.26 19.08
CA ASN A 49 -23.85 18.01 18.49
C ASN A 49 -22.51 17.66 19.18
N ALA A 50 -22.52 17.48 20.50
CA ALA A 50 -21.34 17.05 21.24
C ALA A 50 -20.91 15.62 20.89
N ALA A 51 -21.87 14.70 20.73
CA ALA A 51 -21.59 13.33 20.31
C ALA A 51 -21.07 13.27 18.86
N ALA A 52 -21.68 14.02 17.93
CA ALA A 52 -21.24 14.13 16.55
C ALA A 52 -19.81 14.68 16.45
N SER A 53 -19.48 15.69 17.26
CA SER A 53 -18.13 16.26 17.32
C SER A 53 -17.10 15.24 17.80
N LYS A 54 -17.43 14.47 18.85
CA LYS A 54 -16.56 13.39 19.35
C LYS A 54 -16.38 12.27 18.33
N LEU A 55 -17.43 11.89 17.61
CA LEU A 55 -17.33 10.90 16.54
C LEU A 55 -16.39 11.38 15.43
N ALA A 56 -16.52 12.64 14.99
CA ALA A 56 -15.63 13.21 13.98
C ALA A 56 -14.15 13.28 14.45
N GLU A 57 -13.91 13.54 15.75
CA GLU A 57 -12.56 13.48 16.32
C GLU A 57 -11.98 12.06 16.33
N ILE A 58 -12.80 11.08 16.72
CA ILE A 58 -12.40 9.66 16.73
C ILE A 58 -12.14 9.16 15.31
N GLU A 59 -13.01 9.50 14.35
CA GLU A 59 -12.84 9.15 12.94
C GLU A 59 -11.52 9.73 12.41
N ARG A 60 -11.26 11.02 12.62
CA ARG A 60 -9.99 11.65 12.20
C ARG A 60 -8.77 11.01 12.86
N ALA A 61 -8.84 10.70 14.16
CA ALA A 61 -7.75 10.04 14.87
C ALA A 61 -7.53 8.61 14.35
N ASN A 62 -8.60 7.88 14.06
CA ASN A 62 -8.53 6.53 13.53
C ASN A 62 -8.05 6.52 12.08
N GLU A 63 -8.47 7.45 11.23
CA GLU A 63 -7.96 7.60 9.87
C GLU A 63 -6.45 7.78 9.89
N THR A 64 -5.93 8.72 10.69
CA THR A 64 -4.48 8.93 10.81
C THR A 64 -3.73 7.73 11.38
N ALA A 65 -4.29 7.04 12.37
CA ALA A 65 -3.69 5.83 12.94
C ALA A 65 -3.71 4.65 11.96
N LEU A 66 -4.80 4.50 11.20
CA LEU A 66 -5.00 3.45 10.22
C LEU A 66 -4.10 3.65 9.01
N GLU A 67 -3.98 4.87 8.49
CA GLU A 67 -3.02 5.20 7.42
C GLU A 67 -1.58 4.89 7.84
N LYS A 68 -1.22 5.27 9.07
CA LYS A 68 0.10 4.95 9.62
C LYS A 68 0.32 3.43 9.74
N ALA A 69 -0.65 2.71 10.28
CA ALA A 69 -0.58 1.26 10.42
C ALA A 69 -0.53 0.55 9.05
N GLN A 70 -1.25 1.04 8.04
CA GLN A 70 -1.20 0.52 6.69
C GLN A 70 0.17 0.72 6.05
N ARG A 71 0.77 1.91 6.21
CA ARG A 71 2.13 2.17 5.71
C ARG A 71 3.15 1.27 6.40
N GLU A 72 3.09 1.15 7.72
CA GLU A 72 3.98 0.25 8.47
C GLU A 72 3.80 -1.22 8.07
N ALA A 73 2.56 -1.65 7.82
CA ALA A 73 2.28 -3.00 7.32
C ALA A 73 2.85 -3.21 5.92
N GLN A 74 2.70 -2.25 5.01
CA GLN A 74 3.28 -2.31 3.67
C GLN A 74 4.81 -2.38 3.73
N GLU A 75 5.45 -1.49 4.48
CA GLU A 75 6.90 -1.48 4.69
C GLU A 75 7.39 -2.82 5.29
N ALA A 76 6.67 -3.37 6.27
CA ALA A 76 7.00 -4.67 6.85
C ALA A 76 6.84 -5.82 5.85
N THR A 77 5.80 -5.80 5.00
CA THR A 77 5.62 -6.81 3.94
C THR A 77 6.70 -6.72 2.87
N GLU A 78 7.10 -5.51 2.48
CA GLU A 78 8.20 -5.29 1.54
C GLU A 78 9.55 -5.75 2.12
N ALA A 79 9.81 -5.45 3.39
CA ALA A 79 11.02 -5.91 4.08
C ALA A 79 11.04 -7.45 4.20
N ALA A 80 9.91 -8.06 4.55
CA ALA A 80 9.79 -9.51 4.64
C ALA A 80 10.01 -10.19 3.27
N THR A 81 9.41 -9.67 2.20
CA THR A 81 9.58 -10.22 0.84
C THR A 81 11.01 -10.04 0.31
N LYS A 82 11.69 -8.93 0.64
CA LYS A 82 13.12 -8.77 0.33
C LYS A 82 13.97 -9.78 1.10
N ALA A 83 13.74 -9.93 2.40
CA ALA A 83 14.50 -10.88 3.22
C ALA A 83 14.29 -12.34 2.78
N THR A 84 13.07 -12.72 2.37
CA THR A 84 12.81 -14.08 1.88
C THR A 84 13.44 -14.34 0.51
N THR A 85 13.43 -13.34 -0.39
CA THR A 85 14.09 -13.48 -1.69
C THR A 85 15.62 -13.52 -1.56
N GLU A 86 16.21 -12.70 -0.68
CA GLU A 86 17.65 -12.76 -0.36
C GLU A 86 18.03 -14.12 0.25
N ALA A 87 17.24 -14.64 1.20
CA ALA A 87 17.49 -15.96 1.78
C ALA A 87 17.41 -17.09 0.74
N LEU A 88 16.46 -17.02 -0.20
CA LEU A 88 16.38 -17.95 -1.33
C LEU A 88 17.61 -17.83 -2.23
N ARG A 89 18.03 -16.61 -2.54
CA ARG A 89 19.20 -16.34 -3.38
C ARG A 89 20.47 -16.96 -2.78
N PHE A 90 20.72 -16.75 -1.49
CA PHE A 90 21.88 -17.34 -0.82
C PHE A 90 21.80 -18.87 -0.71
N ARG A 91 20.60 -19.43 -0.55
CA ARG A 91 20.41 -20.89 -0.56
C ARG A 91 20.79 -21.48 -1.93
N ILE A 92 20.27 -20.91 -3.01
CA ILE A 92 20.57 -21.37 -4.38
C ILE A 92 22.06 -21.20 -4.70
N ALA A 93 22.66 -20.07 -4.30
CA ALA A 93 24.09 -19.84 -4.46
C ALA A 93 24.93 -20.90 -3.74
N ALA A 94 24.58 -21.25 -2.50
CA ALA A 94 25.25 -22.30 -1.75
C ALA A 94 25.09 -23.69 -2.41
N GLU A 95 23.90 -24.02 -2.93
CA GLU A 95 23.63 -25.28 -3.63
C GLU A 95 24.44 -25.42 -4.93
N THR A 96 24.64 -24.31 -5.64
CA THR A 96 25.26 -24.29 -6.98
C THR A 96 26.76 -23.95 -6.94
N GLY A 97 27.30 -23.66 -5.76
CA GLY A 97 28.71 -23.36 -5.55
C GLY A 97 29.13 -21.94 -5.97
N ILE A 98 28.18 -21.00 -6.03
CA ILE A 98 28.46 -19.58 -6.29
C ILE A 98 28.89 -18.93 -4.97
N THR A 99 30.18 -18.63 -4.84
CA THR A 99 30.75 -18.04 -3.61
C THR A 99 30.77 -16.52 -3.63
N ASP A 100 30.94 -15.92 -4.81
CA ASP A 100 31.20 -14.49 -4.97
C ASP A 100 30.15 -13.84 -5.88
N ASN A 101 29.89 -12.55 -5.67
CA ASN A 101 29.02 -11.73 -6.53
C ASN A 101 27.61 -12.31 -6.72
N VAL A 102 27.08 -13.00 -5.71
CA VAL A 102 25.76 -13.64 -5.73
C VAL A 102 24.66 -12.68 -6.18
N ASP A 103 24.66 -11.44 -5.69
CA ASP A 103 23.67 -10.42 -6.04
C ASP A 103 23.75 -9.93 -7.49
N LEU A 104 24.92 -10.03 -8.11
CA LEU A 104 25.12 -9.66 -9.53
C LEU A 104 24.73 -10.82 -10.46
N ILE A 105 24.91 -12.06 -10.00
CA ILE A 105 24.67 -13.26 -10.81
C ILE A 105 23.20 -13.69 -10.73
N LEU A 106 22.62 -13.70 -9.53
CA LEU A 106 21.28 -14.19 -9.25
C LEU A 106 20.31 -13.02 -9.06
N THR A 107 19.85 -12.42 -10.15
CA THR A 107 19.04 -11.20 -10.14
C THR A 107 17.55 -11.42 -10.23
N ALA A 108 17.11 -12.63 -10.59
CA ALA A 108 15.70 -12.94 -10.71
C ALA A 108 14.96 -12.89 -9.35
N SER A 109 13.65 -12.66 -9.40
CA SER A 109 12.77 -12.62 -8.23
C SER A 109 12.10 -13.96 -7.93
N ASP A 110 12.10 -14.88 -8.90
CA ASP A 110 11.52 -16.21 -8.80
C ASP A 110 12.59 -17.30 -8.68
N GLU A 111 12.28 -18.34 -7.91
CA GLU A 111 13.19 -19.43 -7.58
C GLU A 111 13.63 -20.22 -8.81
N GLU A 112 12.71 -20.46 -9.75
CA GLU A 112 12.99 -21.23 -10.96
C GLU A 112 14.00 -20.51 -11.87
N THR A 113 13.78 -19.23 -12.13
CA THR A 113 14.71 -18.44 -12.95
C THR A 113 16.04 -18.22 -12.24
N MET A 114 16.06 -18.04 -10.91
CA MET A 114 17.31 -17.99 -10.14
C MET A 114 18.11 -19.30 -10.28
N ARG A 115 17.46 -20.47 -10.21
CA ARG A 115 18.15 -21.75 -10.44
C ARG A 115 18.73 -21.85 -11.84
N ARG A 116 17.97 -21.47 -12.87
CA ARG A 116 18.47 -21.46 -14.26
C ARG A 116 19.65 -20.50 -14.45
N GLN A 117 19.62 -19.32 -13.82
CA GLN A 117 20.75 -18.38 -13.82
C GLN A 117 22.00 -19.03 -13.21
N ALA A 118 21.83 -19.73 -12.09
CA ALA A 118 22.92 -20.42 -11.42
C ALA A 118 23.50 -21.57 -12.27
N GLU A 119 22.65 -22.37 -12.91
CA GLU A 119 23.07 -23.45 -13.82
C GLU A 119 23.81 -22.92 -15.05
N LEU A 120 23.31 -21.85 -15.66
CA LEU A 120 23.97 -21.18 -16.79
C LEU A 120 25.35 -20.64 -16.38
N TRP A 121 25.45 -20.08 -15.18
CA TRP A 121 26.72 -19.59 -14.63
C TRP A 121 27.71 -20.73 -14.43
N GLY A 122 27.30 -21.82 -13.77
CA GLY A 122 28.12 -23.00 -13.56
C GLY A 122 28.59 -23.65 -14.87
N SER A 123 27.73 -23.70 -15.88
CA SER A 123 28.08 -24.23 -17.21
C SER A 123 29.15 -23.36 -17.89
N ARG A 124 29.04 -22.04 -17.77
CA ARG A 124 29.99 -21.09 -18.35
C ARG A 124 31.36 -21.16 -17.70
N THR A 125 31.42 -21.25 -16.37
CA THR A 125 32.70 -21.34 -15.65
C THR A 125 33.41 -22.65 -15.97
N GLN A 126 32.71 -23.78 -16.04
CA GLN A 126 33.30 -25.05 -16.46
C GLN A 126 33.88 -24.98 -17.88
N GLN A 127 33.15 -24.40 -18.84
CA GLN A 127 33.62 -24.25 -20.22
C GLN A 127 34.90 -23.41 -20.35
N THR A 128 35.11 -22.43 -19.46
CA THR A 128 36.36 -21.63 -19.45
C THR A 128 37.56 -22.35 -18.85
N THR A 129 37.33 -23.35 -17.98
CA THR A 129 38.42 -24.14 -17.38
C THR A 129 38.94 -25.25 -18.30
N THR A 130 38.16 -25.64 -19.30
CA THR A 130 38.62 -26.55 -20.35
C THR A 130 39.57 -25.79 -21.27
N ALA A 131 40.87 -25.83 -20.96
CA ALA A 131 41.91 -25.21 -21.77
C ALA A 131 41.88 -25.81 -23.19
N GLY A 132 41.22 -25.12 -24.12
CA GLY A 132 41.35 -25.38 -25.54
C GLY A 132 42.80 -25.20 -25.98
N PRO A 133 43.20 -25.72 -27.15
CA PRO A 133 44.52 -25.45 -27.70
C PRO A 133 44.73 -23.93 -27.71
N ARG A 134 45.83 -23.47 -27.08
CA ARG A 134 46.17 -22.05 -27.07
C ARG A 134 46.16 -21.55 -28.52
N PRO A 135 45.51 -20.41 -28.82
CA PRO A 135 45.55 -19.82 -30.15
C PRO A 135 47.02 -19.71 -30.59
N ASP A 136 47.32 -20.28 -31.75
CA ASP A 136 48.67 -20.22 -32.30
C ASP A 136 48.97 -18.77 -32.68
N LEU A 137 49.81 -18.13 -31.88
CA LEU A 137 50.25 -16.75 -32.06
C LEU A 137 51.05 -16.54 -33.35
N THR A 138 51.43 -17.62 -34.04
CA THR A 138 52.12 -17.59 -35.34
C THR A 138 51.16 -17.64 -36.54
N GLN A 139 49.87 -17.92 -36.32
CA GLN A 139 48.84 -17.99 -37.37
C GLN A 139 48.10 -16.66 -37.61
N GLY A 140 48.38 -15.63 -36.79
CA GLY A 140 47.94 -14.26 -37.01
C GLY A 140 49.07 -13.40 -37.56
N GLY A 141 48.74 -12.38 -38.37
CA GLY A 141 49.73 -11.45 -38.92
C GLY A 141 50.66 -10.91 -37.83
N SER A 142 51.91 -11.32 -37.88
CA SER A 142 52.94 -10.98 -36.90
C SER A 142 53.29 -9.50 -37.01
N GLY A 143 52.47 -8.65 -36.40
CA GLY A 143 52.81 -7.26 -36.03
C GLY A 143 53.54 -6.44 -37.09
N GLN A 144 53.28 -6.66 -38.39
CA GLN A 144 53.79 -5.75 -39.40
C GLN A 144 53.09 -4.42 -39.13
N PRO A 145 53.84 -3.35 -38.80
CA PRO A 145 53.23 -2.06 -38.54
C PRO A 145 52.38 -1.72 -39.75
N HIS A 146 51.11 -1.40 -39.51
CA HIS A 146 50.19 -0.99 -40.55
C HIS A 146 50.91 0.08 -41.38
N ALA A 147 50.85 0.02 -42.71
CA ALA A 147 51.53 1.01 -43.57
C ALA A 147 51.14 2.47 -43.25
N LEU A 148 50.05 2.67 -42.50
CA LEU A 148 49.60 3.94 -41.95
C LEU A 148 50.44 4.47 -40.76
N ASN A 149 51.16 3.59 -40.07
CA ASN A 149 51.99 3.87 -38.89
C ASN A 149 53.46 3.49 -39.11
N SER A 150 53.91 3.41 -40.37
CA SER A 150 55.31 3.12 -40.70
C SER A 150 56.03 4.36 -41.23
N ASP A 151 57.35 4.39 -41.06
CA ASP A 151 58.24 5.47 -41.53
C ASP A 151 58.11 5.75 -43.03
N GLY A 152 57.61 4.78 -43.81
CA GLY A 152 57.36 4.94 -45.24
C GLY A 152 56.30 6.00 -45.57
N LEU A 153 55.33 6.24 -44.68
CA LEU A 153 54.37 7.35 -44.84
C LEU A 153 55.00 8.69 -44.51
N GLU A 154 55.85 8.73 -43.49
CA GLU A 154 56.58 9.94 -43.13
C GLU A 154 57.54 10.36 -44.25
N GLU A 155 58.27 9.42 -44.83
CA GLU A 155 59.14 9.67 -45.99
C GLU A 155 58.33 10.10 -47.21
N ALA A 156 57.17 9.47 -47.47
CA ALA A 156 56.30 9.86 -48.59
C ALA A 156 55.74 11.28 -48.40
N LEU A 157 55.32 11.65 -47.19
CA LEU A 157 54.86 12.99 -46.86
C LEU A 157 55.99 14.02 -46.92
N ARG A 158 57.17 13.73 -46.37
CA ARG A 158 58.36 14.58 -46.45
C ARG A 158 58.79 14.83 -47.89
N THR A 159 58.80 13.78 -48.72
CA THR A 159 59.12 13.87 -50.15
C THR A 159 58.11 14.72 -50.90
N LYS A 160 56.81 14.60 -50.59
CA LYS A 160 55.76 15.41 -51.23
C LYS A 160 55.73 16.86 -50.76
N LEU A 161 56.12 17.11 -49.51
CA LEU A 161 56.16 18.45 -48.91
C LEU A 161 57.52 19.14 -49.08
N GLY A 162 58.53 18.45 -49.61
CA GLY A 162 59.88 19.00 -49.86
C GLY A 162 60.67 19.28 -48.59
N ILE A 163 60.39 18.56 -47.50
CA ILE A 163 61.05 18.74 -46.20
C ILE A 163 62.15 17.66 -46.09
N ALA A 164 63.41 18.08 -45.97
CA ALA A 164 64.54 17.19 -45.70
C ALA A 164 64.63 16.86 -44.21
#